data_AF-A0A2X2JEA9-F1
#
_entry.id   AF-A0A2X2JEA9-F1
#
_cell.length_a   1.000
_cell.length_b   1.000
_cell.length_c   1.000
_cell.angle_alpha   90.00
_cell.angle_beta   90.00
_cell.angle_gamma   90.00
#
_symmetry.space_group_name_H-M   'P 1'
#
loop_
_entity.id
_entity.type
_entity.pdbx_description
1 polymer ?
#
loop_
_entity_poly.entity_id
_entity_poly.type
_entity_poly.pdbx_seq_one_letter_code
_entity_poly.pdbx_strand_id
1 'polypeptide(L)'
;MGVIKKKHWWQSDALKWSVLGLLGLLVGYLVVLMYAQGEYLFAITTLILSSAGLYIFANRKAYAWRYVYPGMAGMGLFVLFPLVCTIAIAFTNYSSTNQLTFERAQEVLLDRS
;
A
#
# COMPACT_ATOMS: atom_id res chain seq x y z
N MET A 1 20.85 33.15 34.16
CA MET A 1 19.45 32.71 34.00
C MET A 1 19.39 31.65 32.89
N GLY A 2 19.32 30.37 33.28
CA GLY A 2 19.20 29.27 32.32
C GLY A 2 17.74 29.15 31.86
N VAL A 3 17.48 29.43 30.59
CA VAL A 3 16.16 29.21 29.99
C VAL A 3 15.97 27.69 29.86
N ILE A 4 15.29 27.08 30.82
CA ILE A 4 14.84 25.69 30.74
C ILE A 4 13.76 25.64 29.65
N LYS A 5 14.14 25.28 28.42
CA LYS A 5 13.18 24.95 27.36
C LYS A 5 12.36 23.74 27.83
N LYS A 6 11.11 23.97 28.24
CA LYS A 6 10.14 22.89 28.45
C LYS A 6 9.99 22.11 27.14
N LYS A 7 10.47 20.85 27.11
CA LYS A 7 10.22 19.93 25.99
C LYS A 7 8.71 19.72 25.93
N HIS A 8 8.05 20.30 24.92
CA HIS A 8 6.61 20.21 24.75
C HIS A 8 6.22 18.72 24.64
N TRP A 9 5.18 18.27 25.35
CA TRP A 9 4.79 16.86 25.47
C TRP A 9 4.57 16.16 24.11
N TRP A 10 4.21 16.95 23.09
CA TRP A 10 4.06 16.57 21.67
C TRP A 10 5.35 16.18 20.94
N GLN A 11 6.53 16.46 21.50
CA GLN A 11 7.82 16.09 20.91
C GLN A 11 8.49 14.91 21.64
N SER A 12 7.73 14.21 22.49
CA SER A 12 8.24 13.02 23.16
C SER A 12 8.56 11.93 22.14
N ASP A 13 9.72 11.30 22.29
CA ASP A 13 10.15 10.24 21.38
C ASP A 13 9.20 9.02 21.48
N ALA A 14 8.57 8.83 22.65
CA ALA A 14 7.48 7.87 22.85
C ALA A 14 6.27 8.12 21.93
N LEU A 15 5.85 9.38 21.74
CA LEU A 15 4.73 9.70 20.85
C LEU A 15 5.05 9.36 19.39
N LYS A 16 6.28 9.62 18.93
CA LYS A 16 6.71 9.27 17.56
C LYS A 16 6.63 7.76 17.32
N TRP A 17 7.16 6.97 18.25
CA TRP A 17 7.11 5.50 18.15
C TRP A 17 5.68 4.97 18.28
N SER A 18 4.85 5.59 19.13
CA SER A 18 3.43 5.24 19.25
C SER A 18 2.67 5.50 17.95
N VAL A 19 2.87 6.66 17.30
CA VAL A 19 2.23 6.98 16.01
C VAL A 19 2.69 6.01 14.94
N LEU A 20 3.98 5.72 14.88
CA LEU A 20 4.54 4.79 13.90
C LEU A 20 4.02 3.36 14.10
N GLY A 21 3.91 2.92 15.35
CA GLY A 21 3.34 1.62 15.71
C GLY A 21 1.86 1.51 15.34
N LEU A 22 1.08 2.56 15.62
CA LEU A 22 -0.36 2.60 15.29
C LEU A 22 -0.58 2.58 13.77
N LEU A 23 0.22 3.36 13.02
CA LEU A 23 0.21 3.31 11.55
C LEU A 23 0.61 1.93 11.02
N GLY A 24 1.65 1.32 11.58
CA GLY A 24 2.08 -0.03 11.20
C GLY A 24 1.02 -1.09 11.46
N LEU A 25 0.31 -1.00 12.58
CA LEU A 25 -0.77 -1.92 12.93
C LEU A 25 -1.96 -1.76 11.98
N LEU A 26 -2.35 -0.53 11.65
CA LEU A 26 -3.38 -0.24 10.66
C LEU A 26 -3.01 -0.80 9.28
N VAL A 27 -1.78 -0.55 8.82
CA VAL A 27 -1.28 -1.08 7.55
C VAL A 27 -1.33 -2.61 7.53
N GLY A 28 -0.82 -3.26 8.57
CA GLY A 28 -0.83 -4.73 8.66
C GLY A 28 -2.25 -5.30 8.64
N TYR A 29 -3.16 -4.70 9.40
CA TYR A 29 -4.57 -5.09 9.41
C TYR A 29 -5.23 -4.96 8.03
N LEU A 30 -5.03 -3.83 7.34
CA LEU A 30 -5.57 -3.62 6.00
C LEU A 30 -5.02 -4.61 4.98
N VAL A 31 -3.71 -4.91 5.04
CA VAL A 31 -3.09 -5.88 4.12
C VAL A 31 -3.68 -7.28 4.30
N VAL A 32 -3.90 -7.72 5.54
CA VAL A 32 -4.54 -9.02 5.82
C VAL A 32 -5.97 -9.04 5.32
N LEU A 33 -6.72 -7.94 5.49
CA LEU A 33 -8.09 -7.83 4.99
C LEU A 33 -8.14 -7.90 3.46
N MET A 34 -7.26 -7.17 2.77
CA MET A 34 -7.15 -7.21 1.31
C MET A 34 -6.79 -8.62 0.81
N TYR A 35 -5.86 -9.29 1.50
CA TYR A 35 -5.49 -10.67 1.19
C TYR A 35 -6.67 -11.63 1.35
N ALA A 36 -7.46 -11.48 2.43
CA ALA A 36 -8.63 -12.33 2.68
C ALA A 36 -9.75 -12.14 1.63
N GLN A 37 -9.85 -10.96 1.02
CA GLN A 37 -10.80 -10.68 -0.06
C GLN A 37 -10.31 -11.16 -1.44
N GLY A 38 -9.10 -11.71 -1.55
CA GLY A 38 -8.53 -12.19 -2.81
C GLY A 38 -7.83 -11.11 -3.65
N GLU A 39 -7.72 -9.88 -3.15
CA GLU A 39 -7.09 -8.75 -3.83
C GLU A 39 -5.56 -8.77 -3.69
N TYR A 40 -4.92 -9.84 -4.16
CA TYR A 40 -3.48 -10.09 -3.96
C TYR A 40 -2.59 -8.96 -4.51
N LEU A 41 -2.93 -8.42 -5.69
CA LEU A 41 -2.13 -7.41 -6.37
C LEU A 41 -2.12 -6.11 -5.56
N PHE A 42 -3.28 -5.69 -5.06
CA PHE A 42 -3.42 -4.51 -4.21
C PHE A 42 -2.81 -4.70 -2.82
N ALA A 43 -2.94 -5.89 -2.24
CA ALA A 43 -2.33 -6.25 -0.96
C ALA A 43 -0.79 -6.15 -1.03
N ILE A 44 -0.17 -6.70 -2.08
CA ILE A 44 1.29 -6.65 -2.27
C ILE A 44 1.76 -5.21 -2.48
N THR A 45 1.10 -4.44 -3.35
CA THR A 45 1.49 -3.04 -3.59
C THR A 45 1.39 -2.20 -2.33
N THR A 46 0.29 -2.34 -1.57
CA THR A 46 0.07 -1.60 -0.32
C THR A 46 1.12 -1.96 0.74
N LEU A 47 1.48 -3.24 0.84
CA LEU A 47 2.52 -3.71 1.76
C LEU A 47 3.90 -3.13 1.41
N ILE A 48 4.29 -3.17 0.12
CA ILE A 48 5.59 -2.66 -0.33
C ILE A 48 5.70 -1.15 -0.13
N LEU A 49 4.67 -0.39 -0.55
CA LEU A 49 4.65 1.06 -0.34
C LEU A 49 4.72 1.36 1.16
N SER A 50 3.77 0.84 1.94
CA SER A 50 3.63 1.22 3.34
C SER A 50 4.85 0.82 4.17
N SER A 51 5.47 -0.34 3.90
CA SER A 51 6.71 -0.74 4.56
C SER A 51 7.89 0.20 4.24
N ALA A 52 8.04 0.60 2.97
CA ALA A 52 9.03 1.60 2.57
C ALA A 52 8.79 2.95 3.25
N GLY A 53 7.54 3.40 3.31
CA GLY A 53 7.14 4.62 4.01
C GLY A 53 7.48 4.56 5.49
N LEU A 54 7.03 3.52 6.21
CA LEU A 54 7.32 3.34 7.63
C LEU A 54 8.82 3.31 7.91
N TYR A 55 9.61 2.65 7.05
CA TYR A 55 11.06 2.62 7.17
C TYR A 55 11.70 4.01 7.01
N ILE A 56 11.28 4.79 6.00
CA ILE A 56 11.77 6.15 5.74
C ILE A 56 11.44 7.10 6.90
N PHE A 57 10.25 6.96 7.49
CA PHE A 57 9.84 7.78 8.63
C PHE A 57 10.45 7.32 9.97
N ALA A 58 10.78 6.02 10.10
CA ALA A 58 11.50 5.47 11.26
C ALA A 58 12.96 5.97 11.34
N ASN A 59 13.68 5.92 10.22
CA ASN A 59 15.11 6.18 10.22
C ASN A 59 15.43 7.68 10.07
N ARG A 60 16.34 8.20 10.90
CA ARG A 60 16.84 9.59 10.80
C ARG A 60 17.76 9.79 9.59
N LYS A 61 18.46 8.74 9.13
CA LYS A 61 19.34 8.81 7.95
C LYS A 61 18.57 9.01 6.65
N ALA A 62 17.28 8.64 6.63
CA ALA A 62 16.41 8.77 5.46
C ALA A 62 15.64 10.10 5.41
N TYR A 63 16.15 11.16 6.05
CA TYR A 63 15.41 12.43 6.17
C TYR A 63 15.06 13.06 4.80
N ALA A 64 15.99 13.02 3.84
CA ALA A 64 15.75 13.51 2.48
C ALA A 64 14.59 12.77 1.78
N TRP A 65 14.48 11.46 2.02
CA TRP A 65 13.44 10.62 1.43
C TRP A 65 12.04 10.94 1.93
N ARG A 66 11.87 11.60 3.09
CA ARG A 66 10.55 11.97 3.63
C ARG A 66 9.81 12.97 2.74
N TYR A 67 10.53 13.77 1.97
CA TYR A 67 9.96 14.74 1.03
C TYR A 67 9.71 14.15 -0.35
N VAL A 68 10.53 13.18 -0.75
CA VAL A 68 10.45 12.53 -2.07
C VAL A 68 9.41 11.41 -2.07
N TYR A 69 9.32 10.66 -0.97
CA TYR A 69 8.48 9.47 -0.84
C TYR A 69 6.99 9.72 -1.14
N PRO A 70 6.33 10.78 -0.63
CA PRO A 70 4.92 11.04 -0.96
C PRO A 70 4.67 11.20 -2.46
N GLY A 71 5.58 11.89 -3.17
CA GLY A 71 5.50 12.06 -4.62
C GLY A 71 5.71 10.73 -5.37
N MET A 72 6.74 9.97 -4.97
CA MET A 72 6.99 8.66 -5.59
C MET A 72 5.90 7.64 -5.28
N ALA A 73 5.29 7.69 -4.11
CA ALA A 73 4.15 6.84 -3.75
C ALA A 73 2.96 7.11 -4.68
N GLY A 74 2.66 8.39 -4.94
CA GLY A 74 1.63 8.79 -5.91
C GLY A 74 1.96 8.32 -7.33
N MET A 75 3.19 8.57 -7.80
CA MET A 75 3.62 8.07 -9.12
C MET A 75 3.57 6.54 -9.20
N GLY A 76 3.95 5.85 -8.12
CA GLY A 76 3.85 4.39 -7.96
C GLY A 76 2.44 3.89 -8.18
N LEU A 77 1.47 4.47 -7.47
CA LEU A 77 0.06 4.06 -7.49
C LEU A 77 -0.70 4.45 -8.75
N PHE A 78 -0.42 5.63 -9.32
CA PHE A 78 -1.23 6.16 -10.42
C PHE A 78 -0.58 6.04 -11.80
N VAL A 79 0.74 5.80 -11.87
CA VAL A 79 1.46 5.68 -13.14
C VAL A 79 2.05 4.28 -13.30
N LEU A 80 2.87 3.86 -12.34
CA LEU A 80 3.56 2.56 -12.41
C LEU A 80 2.59 1.38 -12.28
N PHE A 81 1.65 1.44 -11.35
CA PHE A 81 0.70 0.36 -11.11
C PHE A 81 -0.19 0.06 -12.35
N PRO A 82 -0.85 1.05 -12.98
CA PRO A 82 -1.62 0.80 -14.21
C PRO A 82 -0.74 0.31 -15.37
N LEU A 83 0.50 0.78 -15.47
CA LEU A 83 1.45 0.35 -16.50
C LEU A 83 1.82 -1.12 -16.33
N VAL A 84 2.17 -1.55 -15.12
CA VAL A 84 2.47 -2.96 -14.82
C VAL A 84 1.24 -3.84 -15.04
N CYS A 85 0.05 -3.38 -14.65
CA CYS A 85 -1.20 -4.11 -14.92
C CYS A 85 -1.43 -4.28 -16.44
N THR A 86 -1.18 -3.24 -17.23
CA THR A 86 -1.27 -3.31 -18.70
C THR A 86 -0.32 -4.35 -19.27
N ILE A 87 0.94 -4.37 -18.80
CA ILE A 87 1.92 -5.38 -19.21
C ILE A 87 1.47 -6.79 -18.81
N ALA A 88 0.97 -6.97 -17.59
CA ALA A 88 0.48 -8.26 -17.12
C ALA A 88 -0.70 -8.77 -17.97
N ILE A 89 -1.66 -7.90 -18.26
CA ILE A 89 -2.80 -8.21 -19.13
C ILE A 89 -2.34 -8.55 -20.55
N ALA A 90 -1.30 -7.90 -21.07
CA ALA A 90 -0.75 -8.20 -22.39
C ALA A 90 -0.22 -9.64 -22.54
N PHE A 91 0.15 -10.31 -21.44
CA PHE A 91 0.52 -11.74 -21.44
C PHE A 91 -0.69 -12.69 -21.30
N THR A 92 -1.90 -12.16 -21.17
CA THR A 92 -3.14 -12.95 -21.04
C THR A 92 -3.98 -12.85 -22.31
N ASN A 93 -4.89 -13.81 -22.53
CA ASN A 93 -5.87 -13.74 -23.63
C ASN A 93 -7.10 -12.90 -23.23
N TYR A 94 -6.92 -11.81 -22.49
CA TYR A 94 -8.02 -10.93 -22.10
C TYR A 94 -8.51 -10.15 -23.31
N SER A 95 -9.73 -10.44 -23.75
CA SER A 95 -10.37 -9.86 -24.94
C SER A 95 -11.89 -9.82 -24.75
N SER A 96 -12.62 -9.21 -25.68
CA SER A 96 -14.09 -9.21 -25.67
C SER A 96 -14.71 -10.62 -25.65
N THR A 97 -13.98 -11.62 -26.17
CA THR A 97 -14.40 -13.03 -26.14
C THR A 97 -14.12 -13.69 -24.78
N ASN A 98 -13.03 -13.29 -24.10
CA ASN A 98 -12.54 -13.89 -22.86
C ASN A 98 -12.45 -12.84 -21.74
N GLN A 99 -13.59 -12.23 -21.43
CA GLN A 99 -13.66 -11.15 -20.45
C GLN A 99 -13.98 -11.66 -19.03
N LEU A 100 -14.64 -12.81 -18.91
CA LEU A 100 -15.03 -13.40 -17.64
C LEU A 100 -13.90 -14.26 -17.08
N THR A 101 -13.78 -14.29 -15.75
CA THR A 101 -13.00 -15.33 -15.08
C THR A 101 -13.67 -16.69 -15.29
N PHE A 102 -12.90 -17.76 -15.11
CA PHE A 102 -13.40 -19.13 -15.31
C PHE A 102 -14.62 -19.43 -14.43
N GLU A 103 -14.57 -19.04 -13.16
CA GLU A 103 -15.65 -19.25 -12.19
C GLU A 103 -16.93 -18.57 -12.65
N ARG A 104 -16.82 -17.33 -13.16
CA ARG A 104 -17.97 -16.55 -13.62
C ARG A 104 -18.54 -17.09 -14.93
N ALA A 105 -17.68 -17.57 -15.83
CA ALA A 105 -18.12 -18.23 -17.05
C ALA A 105 -18.89 -19.51 -16.74
N GLN A 106 -18.41 -20.33 -15.80
CA GLN A 106 -19.10 -21.55 -15.36
C GLN A 106 -20.47 -21.24 -14.73
N GLU A 107 -20.54 -20.25 -13.83
CA GLU A 107 -21.80 -19.85 -13.18
C GLU A 107 -22.85 -19.41 -14.22
N VAL A 108 -22.47 -18.55 -15.17
CA VAL A 108 -23.38 -18.07 -16.23
C VAL A 108 -23.88 -19.21 -17.13
N LEU A 109 -23.05 -20.24 -17.37
CA LEU A 109 -23.46 -21.38 -18.17
C LEU A 109 -24.40 -22.32 -17.42
N LEU A 110 -24.21 -22.49 -16.11
CA LEU A 110 -25.10 -23.29 -15.26
C LEU A 110 -26.44 -22.61 -14.97
N ASP A 111 -26.47 -21.27 -14.93
CA ASP A 111 -27.70 -20.49 -14.74
C ASP A 111 -28.61 -20.46 -15.99
N ARG A 112 -28.08 -20.90 -17.16
CA ARG A 112 -28.83 -20.96 -18.42
C ARG A 112 -29.66 -22.23 -18.60
N SER A 113 -29.57 -23.21 -17.70
CA SER A 113 -30.35 -24.46 -17.70
C SER A 113 -31.46 -24.42 -16.67
#